data_AF-A0A662VWQ2-F1
#
_entry.id   AF-A0A662VWQ2-F1
#
_cell.length_a   1.000
_cell.length_b   1.000
_cell.length_c   1.000
_cell.angle_alpha   90.00
_cell.angle_beta   90.00
_cell.angle_gamma   90.00
#
_symmetry.space_group_name_H-M   'P 1'
#
loop_
_entity.id
_entity.type
_entity.pdbx_description
1 polymer ?
#
loop_
_entity_poly.entity_id
_entity_poly.type
_entity_poly.pdbx_seq_one_letter_code
_entity_poly.pdbx_strand_id
1 'polypeptide(L)'
;VQKVLPDEYRGKFDVFVTDPVETIPGIKLFLSRGVSALKGIGCSGYFGLTTLEASRKKWYEIQRMLLDMGFVITDIRRKFNVYPGEEKNFFRFQEKLPIFKLVGAKIDYDWYKSSLYRIESIKDPKPVVEGEMIIDERVYKDDESLATPY
;
A
#
# COMPACT_ATOMS: atom_id res chain seq x y z
N VAL A 1 6.62 13.42 -11.95
CA VAL A 1 7.75 12.68 -11.34
C VAL A 1 7.67 12.82 -9.84
N GLN A 2 7.75 11.73 -9.10
CA GLN A 2 7.86 11.75 -7.64
C GLN A 2 9.32 11.83 -7.24
N LYS A 3 9.64 12.89 -6.48
CA LYS A 3 11.01 13.12 -5.99
C LYS A 3 11.41 12.10 -4.93
N VAL A 4 12.70 12.04 -4.65
CA VAL A 4 13.24 11.33 -3.49
C VAL A 4 12.74 11.95 -2.18
N LEU A 5 12.77 11.18 -1.09
CA LEU A 5 12.48 11.73 0.24
C LEU A 5 13.53 12.81 0.58
N PRO A 6 13.13 14.03 1.00
CA PRO A 6 14.06 15.08 1.41
C PRO A 6 15.00 14.63 2.53
N ASP A 7 16.25 15.10 2.53
CA ASP A 7 17.29 14.66 3.47
C ASP A 7 16.94 14.94 4.93
N GLU A 8 16.14 15.98 5.20
CA GLU A 8 15.66 16.30 6.55
C GLU A 8 14.80 15.20 7.18
N TYR A 9 14.19 14.32 6.37
CA TYR A 9 13.35 13.21 6.82
C TYR A 9 14.04 11.85 6.74
N ARG A 10 15.18 11.75 6.05
CA ARG A 10 15.88 10.47 5.86
C ARG A 10 16.53 10.00 7.16
N GLY A 11 16.27 8.74 7.51
CA GLY A 11 16.86 8.13 8.70
C GLY A 11 16.51 8.83 10.01
N LYS A 12 15.32 9.42 10.12
CA LYS A 12 14.90 10.21 11.31
C LYS A 12 13.80 9.56 12.14
N PHE A 13 13.13 8.55 11.63
CA PHE A 13 11.93 7.99 12.24
C PHE A 13 12.14 6.55 12.69
N ASP A 14 11.47 6.17 13.78
CA ASP A 14 11.44 4.78 14.27
C ASP A 14 10.32 3.97 13.61
N VAL A 15 9.28 4.64 13.13
CA VAL A 15 8.08 4.03 12.55
C VAL A 15 7.59 4.84 11.35
N PHE A 16 7.17 4.14 10.29
CA PHE A 16 6.32 4.72 9.24
C PHE A 16 4.94 4.05 9.21
N VAL A 17 3.94 4.80 8.77
CA VAL A 17 2.59 4.31 8.50
C VAL A 17 2.15 4.82 7.14
N THR A 18 1.60 3.97 6.29
CA THR A 18 1.12 4.36 4.97
C THR A 18 -0.04 3.49 4.51
N ASP A 19 -0.96 4.05 3.71
CA ASP A 19 -2.02 3.28 3.07
C ASP A 19 -1.87 3.44 1.56
N PRO A 20 -1.07 2.56 0.92
CA PRO A 20 -0.56 2.80 -0.42
C PRO A 20 -1.55 2.38 -1.50
N VAL A 21 -1.36 2.90 -2.71
CA VAL A 21 -1.91 2.29 -3.92
C VAL A 21 -1.34 0.88 -4.10
N GLU A 22 -2.15 -0.05 -4.60
CA GLU A 22 -1.82 -1.49 -4.52
C GLU A 22 -1.18 -2.06 -5.78
N THR A 23 -0.94 -1.26 -6.82
CA THR A 23 -0.13 -1.70 -7.96
C THR A 23 1.30 -2.01 -7.52
N ILE A 24 1.99 -2.92 -8.20
CA ILE A 24 3.39 -3.22 -7.88
C ILE A 24 4.29 -1.97 -7.95
N PRO A 25 4.23 -1.11 -8.98
CA PRO A 25 5.04 0.11 -9.00
C PRO A 25 4.65 1.08 -7.88
N GLY A 26 3.34 1.22 -7.61
CA GLY A 26 2.82 2.15 -6.61
C GLY A 26 3.19 1.76 -5.18
N ILE A 27 2.86 0.53 -4.76
CA ILE A 27 3.20 0.07 -3.41
C ILE A 27 4.71 0.04 -3.19
N LYS A 28 5.47 -0.34 -4.22
CA LYS A 28 6.93 -0.30 -4.20
C LYS A 28 7.46 1.10 -3.89
N LEU A 29 6.90 2.13 -4.51
CA LEU A 29 7.28 3.53 -4.27
C LEU A 29 6.96 3.96 -2.84
N PHE A 30 5.72 3.76 -2.39
CA PHE A 30 5.27 4.20 -1.06
C PHE A 30 6.08 3.52 0.05
N LEU A 31 6.24 2.19 -0.03
CA LEU A 31 7.04 1.46 0.95
C LEU A 31 8.51 1.87 0.90
N SER A 32 9.09 2.08 -0.28
CA SER A 32 10.47 2.59 -0.39
C SER A 32 10.66 3.95 0.28
N ARG A 33 9.70 4.87 0.14
CA ARG A 33 9.76 6.18 0.82
C ARG A 33 9.64 6.04 2.34
N GLY A 34 8.77 5.16 2.82
CA GLY A 34 8.68 4.81 4.24
C GLY A 34 10.00 4.24 4.77
N VAL A 35 10.61 3.32 4.03
CA VAL A 35 11.91 2.71 4.38
C VAL A 35 13.02 3.76 4.43
N SER A 36 13.09 4.68 3.47
CA SER A 36 14.09 5.77 3.48
C SER A 36 14.01 6.67 4.72
N ALA A 37 12.86 6.74 5.39
CA ALA A 37 12.66 7.54 6.59
C ALA A 37 13.19 6.87 7.87
N LEU A 38 13.41 5.55 7.85
CA LEU A 38 13.72 4.77 9.05
C LEU A 38 15.18 4.86 9.48
N LYS A 39 15.41 4.96 10.80
CA LYS A 39 16.75 5.07 11.40
C LYS A 39 17.63 3.83 11.19
N GLY A 40 17.06 2.62 11.06
CA GLY A 40 17.84 1.40 10.93
C GLY A 40 17.11 0.14 11.41
N ILE A 41 17.88 -0.80 11.96
CA ILE A 41 17.41 -2.05 12.57
C ILE A 41 16.44 -1.78 13.74
N GLY A 42 15.40 -2.60 13.87
CA GLY A 42 14.36 -2.51 14.91
C GLY A 42 13.24 -1.50 14.61
N CYS A 43 13.38 -0.71 13.54
CA CYS A 43 12.33 0.18 13.09
C CYS A 43 11.15 -0.59 12.48
N SER A 44 9.95 -0.02 12.57
CA SER A 44 8.72 -0.68 12.12
C SER A 44 8.02 0.05 10.98
N GLY A 45 7.27 -0.70 10.18
CA GLY A 45 6.36 -0.17 9.16
C GLY A 45 4.96 -0.74 9.33
N TYR A 46 3.96 0.10 9.10
CA TYR A 46 2.55 -0.31 9.06
C TYR A 46 1.92 0.08 7.73
N PHE A 47 1.19 -0.84 7.10
CA PHE A 47 0.48 -0.52 5.89
C PHE A 47 -0.78 -1.37 5.64
N GLY A 48 -1.71 -0.80 4.89
CA GLY A 48 -2.90 -1.49 4.40
C GLY A 48 -2.60 -2.31 3.14
N LEU A 49 -3.20 -3.51 3.05
CA LEU A 49 -3.22 -4.30 1.82
C LEU A 49 -4.53 -5.09 1.71
N THR A 50 -5.30 -4.81 0.67
CA THR A 50 -6.58 -5.47 0.39
C THR A 50 -6.35 -6.86 -0.17
N THR A 51 -7.40 -7.68 -0.17
CA THR A 51 -7.46 -8.89 -1.03
C THR A 51 -8.33 -8.63 -2.28
N LEU A 52 -8.95 -7.45 -2.35
CA LEU A 52 -9.86 -7.10 -3.44
C LEU A 52 -9.09 -6.64 -4.67
N GLU A 53 -8.04 -5.83 -4.48
CA GLU A 53 -7.24 -5.23 -5.56
C GLU A 53 -5.79 -5.74 -5.59
N ALA A 54 -5.48 -6.71 -4.73
CA ALA A 54 -4.20 -7.40 -4.69
C ALA A 54 -4.43 -8.91 -4.50
N SER A 55 -4.22 -9.67 -5.57
CA SER A 55 -4.27 -11.12 -5.60
C SER A 55 -3.19 -11.75 -4.73
N ARG A 56 -3.30 -13.05 -4.46
CA ARG A 56 -2.25 -13.78 -3.71
C ARG A 56 -0.90 -13.78 -4.42
N LYS A 57 -0.90 -13.69 -5.75
CA LYS A 57 0.33 -13.51 -6.53
C LYS A 57 0.95 -12.14 -6.25
N LYS A 58 0.15 -11.08 -6.25
CA LYS A 58 0.62 -9.73 -5.90
C LYS A 58 1.12 -9.66 -4.45
N TRP A 59 0.40 -10.28 -3.52
CA TRP A 59 0.83 -10.41 -2.11
C TRP A 59 2.18 -11.10 -2.00
N TYR A 60 2.40 -12.20 -2.71
CA TYR A 60 3.69 -12.88 -2.72
C TYR A 60 4.82 -11.96 -3.19
N GLU A 61 4.63 -11.23 -4.29
CA GLU A 61 5.62 -10.26 -4.79
C GLU A 61 5.92 -9.15 -3.78
N ILE A 62 4.88 -8.59 -3.15
CA ILE A 62 5.02 -7.56 -2.11
C ILE A 62 5.78 -8.12 -0.91
N GLN A 63 5.44 -9.32 -0.45
CA GLN A 63 6.11 -9.96 0.69
C GLN A 63 7.57 -10.26 0.37
N ARG A 64 7.91 -10.76 -0.83
CA ARG A 64 9.31 -10.93 -1.25
C ARG A 64 10.07 -9.61 -1.21
N MET A 65 9.48 -8.56 -1.77
CA MET A 65 10.08 -7.22 -1.76
C MET A 65 10.34 -6.71 -0.33
N LEU A 66 9.45 -6.97 0.63
CA LEU A 66 9.67 -6.63 2.03
C LEU A 66 10.86 -7.38 2.65
N LEU A 67 10.98 -8.68 2.36
CA LEU A 67 12.12 -9.49 2.81
C LEU A 67 13.44 -8.98 2.21
N ASP A 68 13.43 -8.63 0.93
CA ASP A 68 14.59 -8.06 0.22
C ASP A 68 15.02 -6.71 0.83
N MET A 69 14.06 -5.90 1.27
CA MET A 69 14.30 -4.64 1.98
C MET A 69 14.80 -4.84 3.43
N GLY A 70 14.94 -6.08 3.91
CA GLY A 70 15.49 -6.39 5.23
C GLY A 70 14.47 -6.51 6.36
N PHE A 71 13.18 -6.65 6.03
CA PHE A 71 12.11 -6.76 7.01
C PHE A 71 11.69 -8.20 7.27
N VAL A 72 11.17 -8.45 8.47
CA VAL A 72 10.29 -9.58 8.76
C VAL A 72 8.84 -9.07 8.89
N ILE A 73 7.88 -9.89 8.51
CA ILE A 73 6.46 -9.62 8.72
C ILE A 73 6.07 -10.18 10.09
N THR A 74 5.60 -9.31 10.97
CA THR A 74 5.24 -9.68 12.35
C THR A 74 3.74 -9.84 12.52
N ASP A 75 2.94 -9.07 11.78
CA ASP A 75 1.48 -9.17 11.83
C ASP A 75 0.85 -9.03 10.44
N ILE A 76 -0.21 -9.81 10.24
CA ILE A 76 -1.19 -9.61 9.15
C ILE A 76 -2.59 -9.71 9.78
N ARG A 77 -3.15 -8.59 10.19
CA ARG A 77 -4.49 -8.56 10.78
C ARG A 77 -5.55 -8.34 9.71
N ARG A 78 -6.30 -9.39 9.39
CA ARG A 78 -7.33 -9.38 8.34
C ARG A 78 -8.46 -8.42 8.67
N LYS A 79 -8.97 -7.71 7.64
CA LYS A 79 -10.12 -6.80 7.72
C LYS A 79 -10.00 -5.79 8.86
N PHE A 80 -8.78 -5.29 9.10
CA PHE A 80 -8.51 -4.35 10.17
C PHE A 80 -8.98 -2.94 9.79
N ASN A 81 -8.61 -2.48 8.60
CA ASN A 81 -9.09 -1.21 8.07
C ASN A 81 -10.44 -1.42 7.39
N VAL A 82 -11.41 -0.60 7.75
CA VAL A 82 -12.74 -0.53 7.14
C VAL A 82 -12.87 0.87 6.54
N TYR A 83 -13.20 0.95 5.26
CA TYR A 83 -13.28 2.22 4.53
C TYR A 83 -14.75 2.59 4.37
N PRO A 84 -15.23 3.65 5.05
CA PRO A 84 -16.63 4.00 5.06
C PRO A 84 -17.12 4.44 3.67
N GLY A 85 -18.29 3.95 3.26
CA GLY A 85 -18.90 4.35 1.99
C GLY A 85 -19.47 5.78 1.99
N GLU A 86 -19.89 6.29 3.14
CA GLU A 86 -20.72 7.50 3.26
C GLU A 86 -19.92 8.79 3.55
N GLU A 87 -18.68 8.70 4.03
CA GLU A 87 -17.89 9.87 4.42
C GLU A 87 -17.07 10.45 3.25
N LYS A 88 -17.65 11.45 2.58
CA LYS A 88 -16.98 12.54 1.82
C LYS A 88 -15.87 12.19 0.79
N ASN A 89 -15.69 10.94 0.40
CA ASN A 89 -14.65 10.53 -0.55
C ASN A 89 -15.21 9.87 -1.81
N PHE A 90 -14.30 9.68 -2.77
CA PHE A 90 -14.25 8.76 -3.91
C PHE A 90 -15.41 7.78 -4.14
N PHE A 91 -15.83 7.12 -3.06
CA PHE A 91 -16.95 6.20 -3.02
C PHE A 91 -18.32 6.84 -3.27
N ARG A 92 -18.41 8.17 -3.34
CA ARG A 92 -19.62 8.89 -3.79
C ARG A 92 -20.06 8.51 -5.21
N PHE A 93 -19.14 7.99 -6.03
CA PHE A 93 -19.43 7.43 -7.35
C PHE A 93 -19.11 5.94 -7.41
N GLN A 94 -19.37 5.23 -6.31
CA GLN A 94 -19.19 3.79 -6.15
C GLN A 94 -19.72 2.99 -7.34
N GLU A 95 -20.91 3.32 -7.84
CA GLU A 95 -21.54 2.64 -8.99
C GLU A 95 -20.71 2.70 -10.29
N LYS A 96 -19.78 3.65 -10.42
CA LYS A 96 -18.88 3.77 -11.58
C LYS A 96 -17.66 2.85 -11.49
N LEU A 97 -17.37 2.30 -10.32
CA LEU A 97 -16.24 1.42 -10.10
C LEU A 97 -16.40 0.10 -10.88
N PRO A 98 -15.31 -0.47 -11.44
CA PRO A 98 -15.35 -1.77 -12.11
C PRO A 98 -16.02 -2.87 -11.28
N ILE A 99 -15.78 -2.90 -9.97
CA ILE A 99 -16.37 -3.91 -9.07
C ILE A 99 -17.90 -3.88 -9.06
N PHE A 100 -18.53 -2.72 -9.19
CA PHE A 100 -20.00 -2.62 -9.19
C PHE A 100 -20.61 -3.26 -10.44
N LYS A 101 -19.95 -3.08 -11.59
CA LYS A 101 -20.36 -3.73 -12.85
C LYS A 101 -20.23 -5.25 -12.76
N LEU A 102 -19.25 -5.75 -12.02
CA LEU A 102 -19.01 -7.19 -11.85
C LEU A 102 -19.99 -7.85 -10.87
N VAL A 103 -20.28 -7.18 -9.75
CA VAL A 103 -21.12 -7.75 -8.69
C VAL A 103 -22.61 -7.58 -8.99
N GLY A 104 -23.03 -6.44 -9.56
CA GLY A 104 -24.43 -6.18 -9.90
C GLY A 104 -25.38 -6.12 -8.70
N ALA A 105 -24.86 -5.89 -7.48
CA ALA A 105 -25.65 -5.80 -6.25
C ALA A 105 -25.60 -4.40 -5.65
N LYS A 106 -26.70 -4.03 -4.96
CA LYS A 106 -26.74 -2.82 -4.15
C LYS A 106 -25.84 -2.99 -2.93
N ILE A 107 -25.02 -1.99 -2.65
CA ILE A 107 -24.18 -1.95 -1.46
C ILE A 107 -24.92 -1.24 -0.34
N ASP A 108 -25.03 -1.91 0.81
CA ASP A 108 -25.69 -1.43 2.02
C ASP A 108 -24.80 -1.56 3.28
N TYR A 109 -23.50 -1.80 3.09
CA TYR A 109 -22.51 -1.92 4.16
C TYR A 109 -21.10 -1.51 3.70
N ASP A 110 -20.18 -1.29 4.67
CA ASP A 110 -18.77 -1.03 4.39
C ASP A 110 -18.06 -2.29 3.88
N TRP A 111 -17.99 -2.40 2.56
CA TRP A 111 -17.53 -3.56 1.82
C TRP A 111 -16.02 -3.56 1.55
N TYR A 112 -15.42 -2.37 1.41
CA TYR A 112 -14.01 -2.22 1.11
C TYR A 112 -13.18 -2.28 2.40
N LYS A 113 -12.28 -3.27 2.48
CA LYS A 113 -11.47 -3.54 3.68
C LYS A 113 -10.06 -3.96 3.29
N SER A 114 -9.08 -3.52 4.09
CA SER A 114 -7.68 -3.94 3.94
C SER A 114 -7.20 -4.69 5.19
N SER A 115 -6.19 -5.53 5.00
CA SER A 115 -5.45 -6.14 6.11
C SER A 115 -4.41 -5.14 6.60
N LEU A 116 -4.22 -5.03 7.90
CA LEU A 116 -3.10 -4.26 8.44
C LEU A 116 -1.87 -5.17 8.50
N TYR A 117 -0.81 -4.76 7.84
CA TYR A 117 0.51 -5.36 7.96
C TYR A 117 1.33 -4.61 9.01
N ARG A 118 2.09 -5.37 9.79
CA ARG A 118 3.22 -4.85 10.56
C ARG A 118 4.50 -5.54 10.08
N ILE A 119 5.52 -4.73 9.79
CA ILE A 119 6.86 -5.19 9.44
C ILE A 119 7.88 -4.59 10.40
N GLU A 120 8.99 -5.30 10.61
CA GLU A 120 10.08 -4.86 11.47
C GLU A 120 11.43 -5.14 10.81
N SER A 121 12.33 -4.16 10.80
CA SER A 121 13.65 -4.29 10.17
C SER A 121 14.57 -5.14 11.04
N ILE A 122 15.04 -6.27 10.51
CA ILE A 122 16.02 -7.15 11.18
C ILE A 122 17.44 -6.95 10.64
N LYS A 123 17.57 -6.12 9.59
CA LYS A 123 18.80 -5.66 8.95
C LYS A 123 18.65 -4.15 8.69
N ASP A 124 19.74 -3.46 8.35
CA ASP A 124 19.64 -2.08 7.90
C ASP A 124 18.72 -2.02 6.67
N PRO A 125 17.55 -1.37 6.79
CA PRO A 125 16.52 -1.50 5.77
C PRO A 125 16.90 -0.65 4.55
N LYS A 126 16.81 -1.25 3.36
CA LYS A 126 17.20 -0.59 2.11
C LYS A 126 15.98 -0.44 1.20
N PRO A 127 15.63 0.77 0.75
CA PRO A 127 14.51 0.96 -0.14
C PRO A 127 14.86 0.38 -1.53
N VAL A 128 13.89 -0.27 -2.18
CA VAL A 128 14.07 -0.76 -3.56
C VAL A 128 13.95 0.35 -4.61
N VAL A 129 13.46 1.54 -4.23
CA VAL A 129 13.42 2.75 -5.06
C VAL A 129 14.14 3.89 -4.33
N GLU A 130 15.41 4.09 -4.66
CA GLU A 130 16.26 5.14 -4.06
C GLU A 130 16.13 6.50 -4.76
N GLY A 131 15.89 6.49 -6.07
CA GLY A 131 15.85 7.67 -6.93
C GLY A 131 14.47 8.26 -7.15
N GLU A 132 14.40 9.25 -8.03
CA GLU A 132 13.15 9.77 -8.55
C GLU A 132 12.41 8.69 -9.34
N MET A 133 11.09 8.75 -9.33
CA MET A 133 10.25 7.83 -10.09
C MET A 133 9.28 8.61 -10.98
N ILE A 134 9.24 8.27 -12.26
CA ILE A 134 8.22 8.80 -13.16
C ILE A 134 6.88 8.18 -12.74
N ILE A 135 5.90 9.04 -12.50
CA ILE A 135 4.56 8.61 -12.14
C ILE A 135 3.72 8.64 -13.40
N ASP A 136 3.26 7.47 -13.82
CA ASP A 136 2.31 7.26 -14.90
C ASP A 136 1.09 6.49 -14.39
N GLU A 137 0.15 6.17 -15.28
CA GLU A 137 -1.09 5.45 -14.93
C GLU A 137 -0.81 4.11 -14.23
N ARG A 138 0.30 3.44 -14.52
CA ARG A 138 0.65 2.11 -13.97
C ARG A 138 0.99 2.15 -12.49
N VAL A 139 1.27 3.34 -11.93
CA VAL A 139 1.42 3.54 -10.48
C VAL A 139 0.08 3.42 -9.78
N TYR A 140 -1.01 3.79 -10.44
CA TYR A 140 -2.34 3.85 -9.83
C TYR A 140 -3.25 2.70 -10.27
N LYS A 141 -2.96 2.08 -11.42
CA LYS A 141 -3.85 1.10 -12.03
C LYS A 141 -3.10 -0.08 -12.65
N ASP A 142 -3.65 -1.25 -12.39
CA ASP A 142 -3.37 -2.50 -13.10
C ASP A 142 -4.67 -3.27 -13.36
N ASP A 143 -4.54 -4.50 -13.83
CA ASP A 143 -5.65 -5.42 -14.13
C ASP A 143 -6.45 -5.86 -12.90
N GLU A 144 -5.93 -5.65 -11.69
CA GLU A 144 -6.62 -5.99 -10.44
C GLU A 144 -7.24 -4.76 -9.75
N SER A 145 -7.10 -3.56 -10.30
CA SER A 145 -7.64 -2.32 -9.71
C SER A 145 -9.15 -2.19 -9.99
N LEU A 146 -9.98 -2.60 -9.03
CA LEU A 146 -11.44 -2.73 -9.16
C LEU A 146 -12.24 -1.67 -8.37
N ALA A 147 -11.64 -1.04 -7.36
CA ALA A 147 -12.19 0.07 -6.58
C ALA A 147 -11.44 1.40 -6.86
N THR A 148 -10.69 1.40 -7.97
CA THR A 148 -10.16 2.44 -8.87
C THR A 148 -11.13 3.31 -9.71
N PRO A 149 -11.68 4.49 -9.33
CA PRO A 149 -12.47 5.40 -10.15
C PRO A 149 -11.68 6.07 -11.25
N TYR A 150 -12.47 6.48 -12.23
CA TYR A 150 -12.13 7.18 -13.45
C TYR A 150 -12.86 8.52 -13.49
#